data_AF-D4D8J3-F1
#
_entry.id   AF-D4D8J3-F1
#
_cell.length_a   1.000
_cell.length_b   1.000
_cell.length_c   1.000
_cell.angle_alpha   90.00
_cell.angle_beta   90.00
_cell.angle_gamma   90.00
#
_symmetry.space_group_name_H-M   'P 1'
#
loop_
_entity.id
_entity.type
_entity.pdbx_description
1 polymer ?
#
loop_
_entity_poly.entity_id
_entity_poly.type
_entity_poly.pdbx_seq_one_letter_code
_entity_poly.pdbx_strand_id
1 'polypeptide(L)'
;MDPLTLCLLLFNFYFLVTATEYRRDIQGSITVLDSTVSLLPSKAQFLSGEGDFDSPKLNFVNETVYDWWYFDAVSDDGESSITVCFFTSSSTAFPFLLPNKGILPVYIWASFPNGTVSVYAVHAQKAVIETSRDGYAGIYHPIQMGWQGSADLSRYRIFFNDTIHEIKGTFDIRSVCPNPQPMAFY
;
A
#
# COMPACT_ATOMS: atom_id res chain seq x y z
N MET A 1 -12.26 62.71 -1.60
CA MET A 1 -12.67 61.80 -0.51
C MET A 1 -14.04 61.27 -0.89
N ASP A 2 -14.28 60.05 -1.33
CA ASP A 2 -13.50 58.85 -1.64
C ASP A 2 -14.46 57.97 -2.48
N PRO A 3 -14.11 57.45 -3.67
CA PRO A 3 -14.99 56.56 -4.42
C PRO A 3 -14.84 55.13 -3.88
N LEU A 4 -15.94 54.57 -3.40
CA LEU A 4 -16.03 53.18 -2.96
C LEU A 4 -15.64 52.20 -4.10
N THR A 5 -14.48 51.60 -3.91
CA THR A 5 -13.95 50.34 -4.39
C THR A 5 -15.00 49.27 -4.73
N LEU A 6 -14.99 48.81 -5.98
CA LEU A 6 -15.36 47.42 -6.33
C LEU A 6 -14.60 46.98 -7.59
N CYS A 7 -13.32 46.63 -7.41
CA CYS A 7 -12.53 45.99 -8.46
C CYS A 7 -12.86 44.49 -8.47
N LEU A 8 -13.50 44.02 -9.55
CA LEU A 8 -13.52 42.60 -9.91
C LEU A 8 -12.07 42.16 -10.19
N LEU A 9 -11.53 41.26 -9.37
CA LEU A 9 -10.31 40.52 -9.68
C LEU A 9 -10.71 39.11 -10.12
N LEU A 10 -10.88 38.93 -11.44
CA LEU A 10 -10.83 37.63 -12.08
C LEU A 10 -9.35 37.23 -12.18
N PHE A 11 -8.87 36.42 -11.24
CA PHE A 11 -7.57 35.76 -11.37
C PHE A 11 -7.71 34.57 -12.32
N ASN A 12 -7.39 34.79 -13.60
CA ASN A 12 -7.07 33.70 -14.52
C ASN A 12 -5.69 33.14 -14.13
N PHE A 13 -5.67 32.03 -13.40
CA PHE A 13 -4.45 31.23 -13.25
C PHE A 13 -4.25 30.37 -14.49
N TYR A 14 -3.46 30.86 -15.44
CA TYR A 14 -2.83 30.01 -16.44
C TYR A 14 -1.67 29.27 -15.77
N PHE A 15 -1.90 28.03 -15.34
CA PHE A 15 -0.78 27.16 -14.93
C PHE A 15 -0.11 26.61 -16.18
N LEU A 16 1.09 27.11 -16.46
CA LEU A 16 2.09 26.42 -17.28
C LEU A 16 2.46 25.13 -16.55
N VAL A 17 1.99 23.98 -17.05
CA VAL A 17 2.51 22.67 -16.65
C VAL A 17 3.87 22.53 -17.32
N THR A 18 4.93 22.97 -16.64
CA THR A 18 6.26 22.46 -16.92
C THR A 18 6.30 21.03 -16.42
N ALA A 19 6.56 20.07 -17.30
CA ALA A 19 6.91 18.72 -16.90
C ALA A 19 8.21 18.81 -16.09
N THR A 20 8.08 18.93 -14.78
CA THR A 20 9.21 18.88 -13.86
C THR A 20 9.72 17.45 -13.92
N GLU A 21 10.95 17.27 -14.38
CA GLU A 21 11.65 15.99 -14.23
C GLU A 21 11.61 15.61 -12.76
N TYR A 22 10.89 14.52 -12.46
CA TYR A 22 10.79 13.95 -11.12
C TYR A 22 12.18 13.47 -10.71
N ARG A 23 12.88 14.30 -9.92
CA ARG A 23 14.12 13.90 -9.27
C ARG A 23 13.74 12.92 -8.15
N ARG A 24 13.72 11.62 -8.47
CA ARG A 24 13.71 10.53 -7.49
C ARG A 24 14.79 10.81 -6.46
N ASP A 25 14.42 10.92 -5.19
CA ASP A 25 15.41 10.88 -4.12
C ASP A 25 15.97 9.45 -4.09
N ILE A 26 17.28 9.30 -4.33
CA ILE A 26 17.93 8.03 -4.71
C ILE A 26 18.28 7.19 -3.46
N GLN A 27 18.00 7.71 -2.28
CA GLN A 27 18.35 7.07 -1.02
C GLN A 27 17.17 6.22 -0.54
N GLY A 28 17.22 4.92 -0.87
CA GLY A 28 16.25 3.95 -0.39
C GLY A 28 16.06 4.00 1.13
N SER A 29 14.89 3.59 1.60
CA SER A 29 14.53 3.58 3.03
C SER A 29 14.10 2.19 3.50
N ILE A 30 14.36 1.91 4.77
CA ILE A 30 13.87 0.70 5.45
C ILE A 30 12.95 1.15 6.58
N THR A 31 11.71 0.73 6.52
CA THR A 31 10.72 0.91 7.57
C THR A 31 10.51 -0.41 8.28
N VAL A 32 10.69 -0.41 9.60
CA VAL A 32 10.41 -1.58 10.45
C VAL A 32 9.23 -1.24 11.34
N LEU A 33 8.19 -2.08 11.26
CA LEU A 33 6.98 -1.96 12.07
C LEU A 33 6.87 -3.18 12.97
N ASP A 34 6.68 -2.95 14.26
CA ASP A 34 6.28 -4.00 15.21
C ASP A 34 4.74 -4.07 15.27
N SER A 35 4.19 -5.21 15.71
CA SER A 35 2.73 -5.44 15.70
C SER A 35 1.93 -4.65 16.75
N THR A 36 2.54 -3.69 17.44
CA THR A 36 1.91 -2.88 18.48
C THR A 36 1.47 -1.52 17.95
N VAL A 37 0.35 -1.02 18.48
CA VAL A 37 -0.11 0.35 18.20
C VAL A 37 0.80 1.37 18.88
N SER A 38 1.08 2.47 18.20
CA SER A 38 1.67 3.66 18.82
C SER A 38 0.60 4.47 19.56
N LEU A 39 0.95 4.98 20.74
CA LEU A 39 0.12 5.93 21.49
C LEU A 39 0.34 7.39 21.05
N LEU A 40 1.31 7.64 20.16
CA LEU A 40 1.62 8.97 19.67
C LEU A 40 0.74 9.34 18.46
N PRO A 41 0.56 10.64 18.18
CA PRO A 41 -0.07 11.08 16.93
C PRO A 41 0.76 10.68 15.71
N SER A 42 0.17 9.90 14.80
CA SER A 42 0.80 9.52 13.53
C SER A 42 0.83 10.69 12.55
N LYS A 43 1.82 10.69 11.66
CA LYS A 43 1.95 11.64 10.55
C LYS A 43 1.84 10.88 9.24
N ALA A 44 0.95 11.36 8.37
CA ALA A 44 0.77 10.85 7.03
C ALA A 44 1.49 11.75 6.00
N GLN A 45 1.96 11.15 4.91
CA GLN A 45 2.30 11.88 3.69
C GLN A 45 1.01 12.39 3.04
N PHE A 46 0.97 13.67 2.65
CA PHE A 46 -0.21 14.30 2.05
C PHE A 46 -0.01 14.68 0.58
N LEU A 47 1.23 14.82 0.14
CA LEU A 47 1.54 15.22 -1.23
C LEU A 47 1.90 13.98 -2.06
N SER A 48 1.21 13.80 -3.18
CA SER A 48 1.61 12.79 -4.17
C SER A 48 3.02 13.08 -4.68
N GLY A 49 3.87 12.05 -4.74
CA GLY A 49 5.26 12.15 -5.21
C GLY A 49 6.28 12.63 -4.16
N GLU A 50 5.88 13.03 -2.96
CA GLU A 50 6.82 13.40 -1.87
C GLU A 50 7.64 12.18 -1.36
N GLY A 51 7.17 10.97 -1.66
CA GLY A 51 7.88 9.73 -1.42
C GLY A 51 7.64 8.73 -2.55
N ASP A 52 8.41 7.65 -2.52
CA ASP A 52 8.30 6.49 -3.41
C ASP A 52 6.89 5.90 -3.39
N PHE A 53 6.34 5.48 -4.54
CA PHE A 53 4.90 5.14 -4.63
C PHE A 53 4.45 4.09 -3.59
N ASP A 54 5.15 2.95 -3.51
CA ASP A 54 4.82 1.88 -2.57
C ASP A 54 5.54 1.99 -1.22
N SER A 55 6.21 3.12 -0.93
CA SER A 55 6.72 3.35 0.42
C SER A 55 5.57 3.50 1.42
N PRO A 56 5.78 3.13 2.69
CA PRO A 56 4.84 3.47 3.75
C PRO A 56 4.55 4.97 3.76
N LYS A 57 3.28 5.34 3.91
CA LYS A 57 2.81 6.74 3.99
C LYS A 57 2.69 7.23 5.42
N LEU A 58 2.90 6.36 6.39
CA LEU A 58 2.82 6.63 7.82
C LEU A 58 4.18 6.46 8.49
N ASN A 59 4.52 7.35 9.41
CA ASN A 59 5.73 7.20 10.23
C ASN A 59 5.61 6.10 11.31
N PHE A 60 4.40 5.88 11.82
CA PHE A 60 4.02 4.75 12.67
C PHE A 60 2.49 4.62 12.66
N VAL A 61 1.97 3.45 13.04
CA VAL A 61 0.53 3.18 13.09
C VAL A 61 0.01 3.44 14.49
N ASN A 62 -1.06 4.20 14.59
CA ASN A 62 -1.84 4.38 15.83
C ASN A 62 -3.29 3.88 15.62
N GLU A 63 -4.18 4.15 16.56
CA GLU A 63 -5.56 3.63 16.52
C GLU A 63 -6.47 4.22 15.44
N THR A 64 -6.03 5.24 14.70
CA THR A 64 -6.87 5.98 13.74
C THR A 64 -6.28 6.07 12.33
N VAL A 65 -5.11 5.47 12.09
CA VAL A 65 -4.45 5.49 10.77
C VAL A 65 -4.18 4.07 10.31
N TYR A 66 -4.15 3.91 8.99
CA TYR A 66 -3.78 2.64 8.37
C TYR A 66 -3.05 2.89 7.05
N ASP A 67 -2.21 1.94 6.69
CA ASP A 67 -1.67 1.78 5.34
C ASP A 67 -1.82 0.32 4.91
N TRP A 68 -1.89 0.07 3.61
CA TRP A 68 -2.06 -1.28 3.09
C TRP A 68 -1.38 -1.48 1.74
N TRP A 69 -1.17 -2.74 1.40
CA TRP A 69 -0.81 -3.15 0.05
C TRP A 69 -1.77 -4.24 -0.40
N TYR A 70 -2.52 -3.93 -1.46
CA TYR A 70 -3.57 -4.77 -2.00
C TYR A 70 -3.12 -5.34 -3.35
N PHE A 71 -3.31 -6.65 -3.52
CA PHE A 71 -3.00 -7.36 -4.76
C PHE A 71 -4.10 -8.37 -5.05
N ASP A 72 -4.56 -8.42 -6.28
CA ASP A 72 -5.54 -9.40 -6.72
C ASP A 72 -5.21 -9.98 -8.09
N ALA A 73 -5.82 -11.13 -8.39
CA ALA A 73 -5.82 -11.74 -9.70
C ALA A 73 -7.09 -12.56 -9.88
N VAL A 74 -7.56 -12.62 -11.12
CA VAL A 74 -8.68 -13.46 -11.56
C VAL A 74 -8.19 -14.28 -12.74
N SER A 75 -8.56 -15.55 -12.83
CA SER A 75 -8.22 -16.41 -13.96
C SER A 75 -8.92 -15.94 -15.24
N ASP A 76 -8.34 -16.26 -16.41
CA ASP A 76 -8.88 -15.85 -17.71
C ASP A 76 -10.30 -16.38 -17.98
N ASP A 77 -10.64 -17.54 -17.40
CA ASP A 77 -11.98 -18.14 -17.45
C ASP A 77 -12.95 -17.57 -16.40
N GLY A 78 -12.47 -16.74 -15.47
CA GLY A 78 -13.26 -16.15 -14.40
C GLY A 78 -13.64 -17.11 -13.27
N GLU A 79 -13.15 -18.35 -13.27
CA GLU A 79 -13.55 -19.39 -12.30
C GLU A 79 -12.72 -19.40 -11.01
N SER A 80 -11.56 -18.74 -11.02
CA SER A 80 -10.66 -18.62 -9.87
C SER A 80 -10.31 -17.18 -9.59
N SER A 81 -10.16 -16.84 -8.31
CA SER A 81 -9.65 -15.53 -7.91
C SER A 81 -8.79 -15.64 -6.66
N ILE A 82 -7.87 -14.71 -6.50
CA ILE A 82 -7.12 -14.50 -5.27
C ILE A 82 -7.05 -13.00 -5.00
N THR A 83 -7.23 -12.64 -3.73
CA THR A 83 -7.04 -11.28 -3.22
C THR A 83 -6.21 -11.37 -1.96
N VAL A 84 -5.16 -10.56 -1.87
CA VAL A 84 -4.27 -10.48 -0.72
C VAL A 84 -4.13 -9.03 -0.31
N CYS A 85 -4.28 -8.78 0.99
CA CYS A 85 -4.05 -7.48 1.59
C CYS A 85 -3.06 -7.59 2.74
N PHE A 86 -1.94 -6.88 2.63
CA PHE A 86 -0.96 -6.70 3.68
C PHE A 86 -1.28 -5.39 4.41
N PHE A 87 -1.73 -5.47 5.65
CA PHE A 87 -2.13 -4.28 6.41
C PHE A 87 -1.01 -3.80 7.33
N THR A 88 -1.06 -2.50 7.61
CA THR A 88 -0.45 -1.86 8.78
C THR A 88 -1.55 -1.04 9.46
N SER A 89 -2.38 -1.71 10.25
CA SER A 89 -3.62 -1.16 10.81
C SER A 89 -4.07 -1.90 12.05
N SER A 90 -4.56 -1.16 13.05
CA SER A 90 -5.40 -1.74 14.10
C SER A 90 -6.82 -1.99 13.58
N SER A 91 -7.58 -2.82 14.31
CA SER A 91 -9.01 -3.02 14.06
C SER A 91 -9.90 -1.83 14.41
N THR A 92 -9.35 -0.82 15.08
CA THR A 92 -10.06 0.45 15.35
C THR A 92 -9.87 1.43 14.20
N ALA A 93 -8.73 1.38 13.50
CA ALA A 93 -8.40 2.25 12.39
C ALA A 93 -9.05 1.80 11.07
N PHE A 94 -9.10 0.48 10.83
CA PHE A 94 -9.69 -0.10 9.64
C PHE A 94 -10.83 -1.06 10.00
N PRO A 95 -12.05 -0.88 9.43
CA PRO A 95 -13.18 -1.77 9.72
C PRO A 95 -12.91 -3.19 9.20
N PHE A 96 -13.54 -4.20 9.78
CA PHE A 96 -13.44 -5.61 9.38
C PHE A 96 -12.13 -6.36 9.72
N LEU A 97 -11.17 -5.73 10.40
CA LEU A 97 -10.03 -6.46 10.97
C LEU A 97 -10.42 -7.10 12.30
N LEU A 98 -9.85 -8.28 12.55
CA LEU A 98 -10.02 -9.02 13.80
C LEU A 98 -9.44 -8.22 14.99
N PRO A 99 -10.24 -7.95 16.04
CA PRO A 99 -9.79 -7.17 17.19
C PRO A 99 -8.75 -7.93 18.02
N ASN A 100 -7.89 -7.17 18.72
CA ASN A 100 -6.88 -7.68 19.67
C ASN A 100 -5.84 -8.63 19.05
N LYS A 101 -5.49 -8.43 17.77
CA LYS A 101 -4.50 -9.26 17.05
C LYS A 101 -3.27 -8.49 16.54
N GLY A 102 -3.08 -7.26 17.02
CA GLY A 102 -1.99 -6.39 16.59
C GLY A 102 -2.30 -5.63 15.29
N ILE A 103 -1.29 -4.95 14.76
CA ILE A 103 -1.46 -4.04 13.60
C ILE A 103 -1.01 -4.63 12.25
N LEU A 104 -0.53 -5.87 12.21
CA LEU A 104 0.04 -6.47 11.00
C LEU A 104 -0.74 -7.70 10.49
N PRO A 105 -2.06 -7.60 10.23
CA PRO A 105 -2.78 -8.68 9.56
C PRO A 105 -2.38 -8.80 8.09
N VAL A 106 -2.36 -10.03 7.59
CA VAL A 106 -2.31 -10.40 6.17
C VAL A 106 -3.54 -11.23 5.88
N TYR A 107 -4.43 -10.68 5.05
CA TYR A 107 -5.68 -11.35 4.69
C TYR A 107 -5.59 -11.89 3.27
N ILE A 108 -6.05 -13.12 3.10
CA ILE A 108 -6.06 -13.83 1.82
C ILE A 108 -7.47 -14.36 1.61
N TRP A 109 -8.05 -14.04 0.46
CA TRP A 109 -9.28 -14.64 -0.03
C TRP A 109 -8.96 -15.34 -1.34
N ALA A 110 -9.38 -16.59 -1.48
CA ALA A 110 -9.24 -17.34 -2.71
C ALA A 110 -10.55 -18.04 -3.05
N SER A 111 -10.96 -17.95 -4.32
CA SER A 111 -12.13 -18.67 -4.86
C SER A 111 -11.67 -19.67 -5.90
N PHE A 112 -12.30 -20.84 -5.94
CA PHE A 112 -11.93 -21.95 -6.82
C PHE A 112 -13.10 -22.39 -7.71
N PRO A 113 -12.84 -23.04 -8.87
CA PRO A 113 -13.87 -23.42 -9.83
C PRO A 113 -14.94 -24.38 -9.28
N ASN A 114 -14.60 -25.14 -8.24
CA ASN A 114 -15.54 -26.04 -7.57
C ASN A 114 -16.50 -25.31 -6.59
N GLY A 115 -16.47 -23.98 -6.55
CA GLY A 115 -17.26 -23.13 -5.65
C GLY A 115 -16.69 -22.99 -4.24
N THR A 116 -15.53 -23.58 -3.94
CA THR A 116 -14.87 -23.43 -2.63
C THR A 116 -14.31 -22.02 -2.50
N VAL A 117 -14.46 -21.44 -1.30
CA VAL A 117 -13.80 -20.19 -0.91
C VAL A 117 -12.92 -20.46 0.31
N SER A 118 -11.67 -20.03 0.22
CA SER A 118 -10.73 -20.06 1.34
C SER A 118 -10.46 -18.65 1.82
N VAL A 119 -10.54 -18.46 3.14
CA VAL A 119 -10.27 -17.17 3.79
C VAL A 119 -9.25 -17.38 4.90
N TYR A 120 -8.15 -16.65 4.83
CA TYR A 120 -7.09 -16.67 5.83
C TYR A 120 -6.89 -15.27 6.40
N ALA A 121 -6.80 -15.20 7.73
CA ALA A 121 -6.50 -13.99 8.47
C ALA A 121 -5.29 -14.25 9.38
N VAL A 122 -4.10 -14.07 8.82
CA VAL A 122 -2.84 -14.38 9.49
C VAL A 122 -2.25 -13.10 10.07
N HIS A 123 -1.61 -13.17 11.24
CA HIS A 123 -1.05 -11.98 11.90
C HIS A 123 0.46 -12.11 12.07
N ALA A 124 1.18 -11.12 11.57
CA ALA A 124 2.60 -10.99 11.76
C ALA A 124 2.92 -10.26 13.08
N GLN A 125 4.15 -10.42 13.52
CA GLN A 125 4.73 -9.70 14.66
C GLN A 125 5.58 -8.51 14.22
N LYS A 126 6.11 -8.58 12.99
CA LYS A 126 6.97 -7.55 12.42
C LYS A 126 6.76 -7.45 10.91
N ALA A 127 6.79 -6.24 10.37
CA ALA A 127 6.87 -5.98 8.94
C ALA A 127 8.14 -5.18 8.65
N VAL A 128 8.87 -5.60 7.63
CA VAL A 128 10.03 -4.87 7.09
C VAL A 128 9.68 -4.45 5.68
N ILE A 129 9.63 -3.15 5.46
CA ILE A 129 9.28 -2.56 4.17
C ILE A 129 10.48 -1.77 3.68
N GLU A 130 10.98 -2.15 2.52
CA GLU A 130 12.17 -1.59 1.90
C GLU A 130 11.79 -0.88 0.61
N THR A 131 12.36 0.30 0.43
CA THR A 131 12.30 1.07 -0.80
C THR A 131 13.72 1.31 -1.27
N SER A 132 13.96 1.18 -2.56
CA SER A 132 15.29 1.31 -3.13
C SER A 132 15.20 1.72 -4.59
N ARG A 133 16.36 2.03 -5.18
CA ARG A 133 16.48 2.24 -6.63
C ARG A 133 15.93 1.07 -7.45
N ASP A 134 16.05 -0.14 -6.95
CA ASP A 134 15.73 -1.37 -7.70
C ASP A 134 14.25 -1.76 -7.53
N GLY A 135 13.56 -1.16 -6.57
CA GLY A 135 12.13 -1.36 -6.35
C GLY A 135 11.76 -1.32 -4.88
N TYR A 136 10.65 -1.99 -4.60
CA TYR A 136 9.95 -1.95 -3.33
C TYR A 136 9.75 -3.37 -2.83
N ALA A 137 9.80 -3.59 -1.53
CA ALA A 137 9.53 -4.89 -0.95
C ALA A 137 8.89 -4.75 0.43
N GLY A 138 7.99 -5.67 0.77
CA GLY A 138 7.44 -5.82 2.11
C GLY A 138 7.52 -7.27 2.54
N ILE A 139 8.04 -7.55 3.73
CA ILE A 139 8.10 -8.90 4.31
C ILE A 139 7.54 -8.90 5.72
N TYR A 140 6.59 -9.79 5.96
CA TYR A 140 5.87 -9.95 7.22
C TYR A 140 6.39 -11.20 7.94
N HIS A 141 6.89 -11.01 9.17
CA HIS A 141 7.50 -12.03 10.00
C HIS A 141 6.63 -12.35 11.23
N PRO A 142 6.61 -13.61 11.70
CA PRO A 142 7.43 -14.74 11.24
C PRO A 142 6.84 -15.50 10.06
N ILE A 143 5.70 -15.08 9.53
CA ILE A 143 4.90 -15.83 8.54
C ILE A 143 5.53 -15.90 7.14
N GLN A 144 6.60 -15.14 6.89
CA GLN A 144 7.35 -15.12 5.63
C GLN A 144 6.46 -14.93 4.40
N MET A 145 5.46 -14.05 4.54
CA MET A 145 4.63 -13.60 3.43
C MET A 145 5.06 -12.19 3.05
N GLY A 146 4.96 -11.85 1.77
CA GLY A 146 5.38 -10.54 1.33
C GLY A 146 5.15 -10.27 -0.14
N TRP A 147 5.66 -9.14 -0.56
CA TRP A 147 5.58 -8.66 -1.94
C TRP A 147 6.89 -7.99 -2.33
N GLN A 148 7.18 -7.99 -3.63
CA GLN A 148 8.32 -7.32 -4.25
C GLN A 148 7.84 -6.65 -5.54
N GLY A 149 7.98 -5.34 -5.65
CA GLY A 149 7.63 -4.53 -6.81
C GLY A 149 8.86 -3.96 -7.49
N SER A 150 8.86 -3.82 -8.82
CA SER A 150 9.91 -3.10 -9.54
C SER A 150 9.78 -1.59 -9.38
N ALA A 151 10.90 -0.85 -9.46
CA ALA A 151 10.90 0.61 -9.28
C ALA A 151 10.08 1.38 -10.33
N ASP A 152 9.78 0.75 -11.46
CA ASP A 152 8.93 1.29 -12.54
C ASP A 152 7.47 0.81 -12.45
N LEU A 153 7.10 0.13 -11.34
CA LEU A 153 5.77 -0.44 -11.08
C LEU A 153 5.31 -1.46 -12.15
N SER A 154 6.22 -1.94 -13.01
CA SER A 154 5.88 -2.84 -14.12
C SER A 154 5.68 -4.30 -13.69
N ARG A 155 6.23 -4.70 -12.54
CA ARG A 155 6.15 -6.07 -12.03
C ARG A 155 5.96 -6.09 -10.53
N TYR A 156 5.11 -6.99 -10.07
CA TYR A 156 5.03 -7.38 -8.68
C TYR A 156 5.11 -8.89 -8.56
N ARG A 157 5.74 -9.36 -7.49
CA ARG A 157 5.73 -10.75 -7.05
C ARG A 157 5.17 -10.77 -5.64
N ILE A 158 4.09 -11.51 -5.44
CA ILE A 158 3.54 -11.78 -4.13
C ILE A 158 3.94 -13.22 -3.78
N PHE A 159 4.43 -13.42 -2.56
CA PHE A 159 4.90 -14.73 -2.12
C PHE A 159 4.38 -15.08 -0.72
N PHE A 160 4.15 -16.37 -0.53
CA PHE A 160 3.72 -16.98 0.72
C PHE A 160 4.67 -18.12 1.05
N ASN A 161 5.25 -18.09 2.25
CA ASN A 161 6.07 -19.18 2.76
C ASN A 161 5.82 -19.41 4.26
N ASP A 162 4.54 -19.45 4.63
CA ASP A 162 4.12 -19.62 6.00
C ASP A 162 4.11 -21.09 6.39
N THR A 163 5.08 -21.49 7.20
CA THR A 163 5.18 -22.86 7.70
C THR A 163 4.24 -23.14 8.88
N ILE A 164 3.70 -22.12 9.54
CA ILE A 164 2.83 -22.24 10.71
C ILE A 164 1.40 -22.56 10.26
N HIS A 165 0.95 -21.87 9.20
CA HIS A 165 -0.40 -22.05 8.65
C HIS A 165 -0.42 -22.88 7.36
N GLU A 166 0.74 -23.40 6.93
CA GLU A 166 0.91 -24.22 5.73
C GLU A 166 0.51 -23.53 4.42
N ILE A 167 0.63 -22.20 4.36
CA ILE A 167 0.29 -21.39 3.19
C ILE A 167 1.56 -21.12 2.39
N LYS A 168 1.64 -21.70 1.19
CA LYS A 168 2.81 -21.57 0.30
C LYS A 168 2.40 -21.28 -1.14
N GLY A 169 3.19 -20.45 -1.80
CA GLY A 169 3.00 -20.18 -3.22
C GLY A 169 3.50 -18.82 -3.63
N THR A 170 3.29 -18.50 -4.90
CA THR A 170 3.64 -17.20 -5.48
C THR A 170 2.66 -16.87 -6.60
N PHE A 171 2.36 -15.59 -6.78
CA PHE A 171 1.80 -15.12 -8.05
C PHE A 171 2.47 -13.81 -8.47
N ASP A 172 2.62 -13.64 -9.77
CA ASP A 172 3.32 -12.52 -10.38
C ASP A 172 2.33 -11.65 -11.15
N ILE A 173 2.35 -10.34 -10.90
CA ILE A 173 1.59 -9.33 -11.64
C ILE A 173 2.54 -8.63 -12.61
N ARG A 174 2.07 -8.38 -13.83
CA ARG A 174 2.78 -7.60 -14.83
C ARG A 174 1.87 -6.49 -15.34
N SER A 175 2.32 -5.24 -15.23
CA SER A 175 1.59 -4.12 -15.79
C SER A 175 1.60 -4.21 -17.31
N VAL A 176 0.42 -4.04 -17.91
CA VAL A 176 0.26 -3.80 -19.35
C VAL A 176 0.19 -2.30 -19.67
N CYS A 177 0.16 -1.45 -18.64
CA CYS A 177 0.19 0.01 -18.78
C CYS A 177 1.64 0.51 -18.65
N PRO A 178 2.12 1.35 -19.59
CA PRO A 178 3.49 1.88 -19.55
C PRO A 178 3.80 2.78 -18.34
N ASN A 179 2.78 3.37 -17.71
CA ASN A 179 2.95 4.27 -16.56
C ASN A 179 1.65 4.36 -15.74
N PRO A 180 1.36 3.37 -14.86
CA PRO A 180 0.24 3.49 -13.93
C PRO A 180 0.55 4.60 -12.92
N GLN A 181 0.02 5.80 -13.18
CA GLN A 181 0.07 6.92 -12.25
C GLN A 181 -1.07 6.75 -11.22
N PRO A 182 -0.83 6.94 -9.91
CA PRO A 182 -1.94 7.03 -8.98
C PRO A 182 -2.78 8.27 -9.30
N MET A 183 -4.10 8.10 -9.43
CA MET A 183 -5.01 9.23 -9.49
C MET A 183 -5.18 9.79 -8.08
N ALA A 184 -4.63 10.97 -7.82
CA ALA A 184 -4.93 11.71 -6.60
C ALA A 184 -6.34 12.32 -6.74
N PHE A 185 -7.29 11.81 -5.96
CA PHE A 185 -8.54 12.54 -5.70
C PHE A 185 -8.25 13.53 -4.56
N TYR A 186 -8.16 14.81 -4.91
CA TYR A 186 -8.14 15.92 -3.94
C TYR A 186 -9.56 16.27 -3.50
#